data_AF-A0A7X9KFT9-F1
#
_entry.id   AF-A0A7X9KFT9-F1
#
_cell.length_a   1.000
_cell.length_b   1.000
_cell.length_c   1.000
_cell.angle_alpha   90.00
_cell.angle_beta   90.00
_cell.angle_gamma   90.00
#
_symmetry.space_group_name_H-M   'P 1'
#
loop_
_entity.id
_entity.type
_entity.pdbx_description
1 polymer ?
#
loop_
_entity_poly.entity_id
_entity_poly.type
_entity_poly.pdbx_seq_one_letter_code
_entity_poly.pdbx_strand_id
1 'polypeptide(L)'
;MGNKAILLGNEAIARGIVEAGCEVAAAYPGTPSSEILPAVAKWADDLGTKTVVEWGANEKVAFEMAAGASFAGKRSCAVMKQVGL
;
A
#
# COMPACT_ATOMS: atom_id res chain seq x y z
N MET A 1 1.70 -3.17 -25.43
CA MET A 1 1.31 -1.76 -25.25
C MET A 1 0.51 -1.66 -23.96
N GLY A 2 0.86 -0.75 -23.05
CA GLY A 2 0.11 -0.59 -21.80
C GLY A 2 -1.28 0.01 -22.07
N ASN A 3 -2.30 -0.47 -21.35
CA ASN A 3 -3.64 0.10 -21.40
C ASN A 3 -3.63 1.49 -20.77
N LYS A 4 -4.26 2.46 -21.46
CA LYS A 4 -4.51 3.80 -20.91
C LYS A 4 -5.79 3.76 -20.08
N ALA A 5 -5.73 4.25 -18.85
CA ALA A 5 -6.87 4.38 -17.95
C ALA A 5 -6.81 5.73 -17.24
N ILE A 6 -7.98 6.29 -16.94
CA ILE A 6 -8.11 7.43 -16.03
C ILE A 6 -8.23 6.84 -14.63
N LEU A 7 -7.35 7.25 -13.72
CA LEU A 7 -7.27 6.77 -12.34
C LEU A 7 -7.31 7.95 -11.39
N LEU A 8 -7.89 7.76 -10.21
CA LEU A 8 -7.61 8.65 -9.08
C LEU A 8 -6.13 8.54 -8.69
N GLY A 9 -5.57 9.60 -8.10
CA GLY A 9 -4.19 9.59 -7.64
C GLY A 9 -3.89 8.43 -6.67
N ASN A 10 -4.83 8.12 -5.78
CA ASN A 10 -4.72 7.00 -4.84
C ASN A 10 -4.62 5.64 -5.56
N GLU A 11 -5.42 5.44 -6.61
CA GLU A 11 -5.38 4.21 -7.42
C GLU A 11 -4.08 4.10 -8.21
N ALA A 12 -3.56 5.23 -8.71
CA ALA A 12 -2.28 5.27 -9.41
C ALA A 12 -1.10 4.95 -8.49
N ILE A 13 -1.09 5.49 -7.26
CA ILE A 13 -0.11 5.15 -6.23
C ILE A 13 -0.18 3.66 -5.88
N ALA A 14 -1.39 3.15 -5.63
CA ALA A 14 -1.60 1.75 -5.30
C ALA A 14 -1.09 0.80 -6.39
N ARG A 15 -1.39 1.10 -7.66
CA ARG A 15 -0.87 0.33 -8.79
C ARG A 15 0.65 0.34 -8.84
N GLY A 16 1.26 1.51 -8.64
CA GLY A 16 2.71 1.64 -8.58
C GLY A 16 3.35 0.81 -7.45
N ILE A 17 2.71 0.76 -6.27
CA ILE A 17 3.15 -0.08 -5.15
C ILE A 17 3.17 -1.56 -5.55
N VAL A 18 2.09 -2.05 -6.16
CA VAL A 18 1.97 -3.46 -6.57
C VAL A 18 2.95 -3.80 -7.70
N GLU A 19 3.01 -2.97 -8.75
CA GLU A 19 3.92 -3.18 -9.89
C GLU A 19 5.40 -3.09 -9.49
N ALA A 20 5.73 -2.33 -8.43
CA ALA A 20 7.08 -2.27 -7.87
C ALA A 20 7.48 -3.53 -7.08
N GLY A 21 6.60 -4.53 -6.97
CA GLY A 21 6.85 -5.78 -6.27
C GLY A 21 6.76 -5.66 -4.75
N CYS A 22 5.94 -4.75 -4.23
CA CYS A 22 5.68 -4.67 -2.80
C CYS A 22 5.06 -5.99 -2.28
N GLU A 23 5.67 -6.59 -1.27
CA GLU A 23 5.20 -7.81 -0.63
C GLU A 23 4.36 -7.52 0.62
N VAL A 24 4.53 -6.36 1.27
CA VAL A 24 3.77 -5.97 2.47
C VAL A 24 3.39 -4.48 2.41
N ALA A 25 2.10 -4.18 2.33
CA ALA A 25 1.57 -2.83 2.45
C ALA A 25 0.76 -2.70 3.74
N ALA A 26 1.08 -1.70 4.56
CA ALA A 26 0.36 -1.42 5.80
C ALA A 26 -0.16 0.01 5.82
N ALA A 27 -1.31 0.24 6.46
CA ALA A 27 -1.83 1.59 6.69
C ALA A 27 -2.67 1.67 7.97
N TYR A 28 -3.02 2.89 8.36
CA TYR A 28 -4.11 3.18 9.29
C TYR A 28 -5.12 4.11 8.59
N PRO A 29 -6.44 3.97 8.81
CA PRO A 29 -7.42 4.80 8.13
C PRO A 29 -7.21 6.30 8.40
N GLY A 30 -7.11 7.09 7.34
CA GLY A 30 -6.96 8.54 7.42
C GLY A 30 -7.11 9.22 6.06
N THR A 31 -8.23 9.92 5.84
CA THR A 31 -8.46 10.70 4.61
C THR A 31 -7.39 11.80 4.48
N PRO A 32 -6.83 12.04 3.27
CA PRO A 32 -7.22 11.49 1.96
C PRO A 32 -6.44 10.24 1.51
N SER A 33 -5.80 9.50 2.42
CA SER A 33 -4.96 8.33 2.08
C SER A 33 -5.64 6.97 2.26
N SER A 34 -6.83 6.93 2.86
CA SER A 34 -7.54 5.70 3.22
C SER A 34 -7.83 4.78 2.02
N GLU A 35 -8.01 5.34 0.83
CA GLU A 35 -8.38 4.60 -0.38
C GLU A 35 -7.18 3.90 -1.03
N ILE A 36 -5.94 4.28 -0.67
CA ILE A 36 -4.74 3.68 -1.27
C ILE A 36 -4.63 2.21 -0.85
N LEU A 37 -4.81 1.88 0.43
CA LEU A 37 -4.61 0.50 0.90
C LEU A 37 -5.64 -0.50 0.31
N PRO A 38 -6.95 -0.19 0.26
CA PRO A 38 -7.92 -1.00 -0.48
C PRO A 38 -7.61 -1.10 -1.98
N ALA A 39 -7.12 -0.03 -2.60
CA ALA A 39 -6.70 -0.07 -4.00
C ALA A 39 -5.47 -0.96 -4.22
N VAL A 40 -4.54 -1.03 -3.25
CA VAL A 40 -3.40 -1.97 -3.30
C VAL A 40 -3.92 -3.40 -3.27
N ALA A 41 -4.85 -3.73 -2.38
CA ALA A 41 -5.45 -5.07 -2.32
C ALA A 41 -6.11 -5.44 -3.66
N LYS A 42 -6.92 -4.53 -4.22
CA LYS A 42 -7.57 -4.73 -5.52
C LYS A 42 -6.55 -4.97 -6.65
N TRP A 43 -5.52 -4.13 -6.76
CA TRP A 43 -4.50 -4.30 -7.80
C TRP A 43 -3.64 -5.55 -7.59
N ALA A 44 -3.39 -5.96 -6.34
CA ALA A 44 -2.69 -7.20 -6.03
C ALA A 44 -3.49 -8.42 -6.51
N ASP A 45 -4.80 -8.44 -6.27
CA ASP A 45 -5.71 -9.47 -6.78
C ASP A 45 -5.76 -9.46 -8.32
N ASP A 46 -5.98 -8.29 -8.93
CA ASP A 46 -6.10 -8.13 -10.39
C ASP A 46 -4.81 -8.53 -11.14
N LEU A 47 -3.63 -8.31 -10.53
CA LEU A 47 -2.31 -8.63 -11.10
C LEU A 47 -1.76 -9.98 -10.62
N GLY A 48 -2.44 -10.67 -9.71
CA GLY A 48 -2.02 -11.95 -9.14
C GLY A 48 -0.71 -11.89 -8.36
N THR A 49 -0.45 -10.81 -7.61
CA THR A 49 0.76 -10.67 -6.79
C THR A 49 0.56 -11.28 -5.40
N LYS A 50 1.68 -11.47 -4.69
CA LYS A 50 1.72 -11.96 -3.30
C LYS A 50 1.71 -10.81 -2.27
N THR A 51 1.19 -9.65 -2.64
CA THR A 51 1.18 -8.47 -1.76
C THR A 51 0.22 -8.72 -0.60
N VAL A 52 0.75 -8.74 0.62
CA VAL A 52 -0.04 -8.78 1.85
C VAL A 52 -0.43 -7.35 2.22
N VAL A 53 -1.69 -7.16 2.62
CA VAL A 53 -2.27 -5.85 2.91
C VAL A 53 -2.84 -5.85 4.32
N GLU A 54 -2.36 -4.96 5.18
CA GLU A 54 -2.69 -4.97 6.61
C GLU A 54 -3.09 -3.60 7.15
N TRP A 55 -4.08 -3.60 8.05
CA TRP A 55 -4.45 -2.42 8.83
C TRP A 55 -3.74 -2.45 10.19
N GLY A 56 -2.92 -1.44 10.47
CA GLY A 56 -2.35 -1.22 11.79
C GLY A 56 -3.40 -0.68 12.77
N ALA A 57 -3.12 -0.76 14.07
CA ALA A 57 -3.97 -0.18 15.11
C ALA A 57 -3.90 1.36 15.17
N ASN A 58 -2.81 1.94 14.66
CA ASN A 58 -2.56 3.37 14.46
C ASN A 58 -1.40 3.52 13.45
N GLU A 59 -1.02 4.75 13.12
CA GLU A 59 0.03 5.04 12.13
C GLU A 59 1.40 4.51 12.55
N LYS A 60 1.75 4.62 13.83
CA LYS A 60 2.99 4.06 14.38
C LYS A 60 3.05 2.54 14.17
N VAL A 61 1.98 1.84 14.51
CA VAL A 61 1.91 0.38 14.35
C VAL A 61 1.97 -0.01 12.88
N ALA A 62 1.25 0.69 11.99
CA ALA A 62 1.33 0.45 10.56
C ALA A 62 2.77 0.65 10.01
N PHE A 63 3.46 1.68 10.48
CA PHE A 63 4.87 1.91 10.15
C PHE A 63 5.77 0.78 10.66
N GLU A 64 5.60 0.34 11.91
CA GLU A 64 6.39 -0.74 12.49
C GLU A 64 6.18 -2.08 11.79
N MET A 65 4.95 -2.38 11.33
CA MET A 65 4.67 -3.56 10.50
C MET A 65 5.46 -3.52 9.18
N ALA A 66 5.43 -2.38 8.47
CA ALA A 66 6.19 -2.20 7.23
C ALA A 66 7.70 -2.24 7.47
N ALA A 67 8.20 -1.62 8.55
CA ALA A 67 9.61 -1.64 8.92
C ALA A 67 10.09 -3.05 9.27
N GLY A 68 9.30 -3.82 10.04
CA GLY A 68 9.58 -5.22 10.35
C GLY A 68 9.68 -6.10 9.10
N ALA A 69 8.78 -5.91 8.14
CA ALA A 69 8.85 -6.60 6.85
C ALA A 69 10.13 -6.22 6.07
N SER A 70 10.52 -4.94 6.08
CA SER A 70 11.76 -4.46 5.47
C SER A 70 13.00 -5.11 6.07
N PHE A 71 13.07 -5.21 7.40
CA PHE A 71 14.17 -5.92 8.07
C PHE A 71 14.23 -7.42 7.75
N ALA A 72 13.09 -8.03 7.42
CA ALA A 72 13.02 -9.40 6.91
C ALA A 72 13.36 -9.53 5.41
N GLY A 73 13.86 -8.46 4.78
CA GLY A 73 14.26 -8.43 3.37
C GLY A 73 13.09 -8.31 2.39
N LYS A 74 11.91 -7.90 2.85
CA LYS A 74 10.72 -7.71 2.02
C LYS A 74 10.62 -6.28 1.55
N ARG A 75 10.20 -6.08 0.30
CA ARG A 75 9.79 -4.75 -0.16
C ARG A 75 8.45 -4.42 0.50
N SER A 76 8.41 -3.35 1.27
CA SER A 76 7.23 -2.96 2.03
C SER A 76 6.95 -1.47 1.91
N CYS A 77 5.72 -1.07 2.23
CA CYS A 77 5.34 0.33 2.34
C CYS A 77 4.37 0.55 3.51
N ALA A 78 4.46 1.72 4.12
CA ALA A 78 3.45 2.26 5.02
C ALA A 78 2.75 3.44 4.33
N VAL A 79 1.43 3.50 4.40
CA VAL A 79 0.63 4.56 3.78
C VAL A 79 -0.12 5.35 4.86
N MET A 80 0.03 6.67 4.83
CA MET A 80 -0.61 7.60 5.76
C MET A 80 -0.58 9.04 5.20
N LYS A 81 -1.45 9.92 5.71
CA LYS A 81 -1.37 11.37 5.47
C LYS A 81 -0.33 12.03 6.37
N GLN A 82 0.05 13.27 6.05
CA GLN A 82 1.08 14.02 6.78
C GLN A 82 0.86 14.11 8.30
N VAL A 83 -0.38 14.28 8.77
CA VAL A 83 -0.66 14.39 10.23
C VAL A 83 -0.50 13.05 10.96
N GLY A 84 -0.43 11.94 10.22
CA GLY A 84 -0.14 10.61 10.75
C GLY A 84 1.35 10.26 10.76
N LEU A 85 2.22 11.13 10.23
CA LEU A 85 3.67 10.94 10.17
C LEU A 85 4.37 11.43 11.45
#